data_AF-A0A8R1EQ85-F1
#
_entry.id   AF-A0A8R1EQ85-F1
#
_cell.length_a   1.000
_cell.length_b   1.000
_cell.length_c   1.000
_cell.angle_alpha   90.00
_cell.angle_beta   90.00
_cell.angle_gamma   90.00
#
_symmetry.space_group_name_H-M   'P 1'
#
loop_
_entity.id
_entity.type
_entity.pdbx_description
1 polymer ?
#
loop_
_entity_poly.entity_id
_entity_poly.type
_entity_poly.pdbx_seq_one_letter_code
_entity_poly.pdbx_strand_id
1 'polypeptide(L)'
;MGDYENVLLVKPKVFVYRIPTIGTGSSKAADWNLDSPAWTGRMRLVAIGNKLEMRLEDGETCDLYAKCPIDAHPGTAVEAVADSSRYFVIRLQNDNGQQAFVGCGFQERGDAFDFNVTLQVNWENMRIVQKRSKLI
;
A
#
# COMPACT_ATOMS: atom_id res chain seq x y z
N MET A 1 18.72 -18.27 5.46
CA MET A 1 19.20 -17.08 4.72
C MET A 1 18.04 -16.12 4.71
N GLY A 2 18.16 -14.97 5.39
CA GLY A 2 17.07 -14.00 5.44
C GLY A 2 16.81 -13.44 4.05
N ASP A 3 15.54 -13.39 3.66
CA ASP A 3 15.13 -12.76 2.41
C ASP A 3 15.63 -11.30 2.38
N TYR A 4 16.15 -10.87 1.23
CA TYR A 4 16.68 -9.52 1.06
C TYR A 4 15.53 -8.51 1.17
N GLU A 5 15.59 -7.61 2.14
CA GLU A 5 14.65 -6.50 2.29
C GLU A 5 15.21 -5.25 1.60
N ASN A 6 14.45 -4.70 0.65
CA ASN A 6 14.78 -3.48 -0.06
C ASN A 6 13.68 -2.44 0.12
N VAL A 7 14.03 -1.25 0.61
CA VAL A 7 13.08 -0.14 0.73
C VAL A 7 12.98 0.57 -0.60
N LEU A 8 11.82 0.48 -1.24
CA LEU A 8 11.59 1.03 -2.58
C LEU A 8 11.14 2.49 -2.53
N LEU A 9 10.29 2.82 -1.56
CA LEU A 9 9.71 4.13 -1.44
C LEU A 9 9.41 4.44 0.03
N VAL A 10 9.68 5.68 0.43
CA VAL A 10 9.25 6.21 1.73
C VAL A 10 8.50 7.50 1.48
N LYS A 11 7.28 7.58 1.98
CA LYS A 11 6.47 8.80 1.95
C LYS A 11 6.28 9.30 3.38
N PRO A 12 6.78 10.51 3.72
CA PRO A 12 6.83 10.98 5.10
C PRO A 12 5.45 11.26 5.69
N LYS A 13 4.44 11.50 4.84
CA LYS A 13 3.10 11.85 5.26
C LYS A 13 2.04 11.20 4.38
N VAL A 14 1.26 10.32 4.98
CA VAL A 14 0.08 9.67 4.42
C VAL A 14 -1.09 9.76 5.38
N PHE A 15 -2.29 9.64 4.85
CA PHE A 15 -3.54 9.72 5.60
C PHE A 15 -4.31 8.42 5.45
N VAL A 16 -4.79 7.87 6.55
CA VAL A 16 -5.62 6.67 6.56
C VAL A 16 -7.03 7.04 6.95
N TYR A 17 -7.99 6.54 6.18
CA TYR A 17 -9.42 6.78 6.31
C TYR A 17 -10.14 5.46 6.56
N ARG A 18 -11.17 5.49 7.41
CA ARG A 18 -12.04 4.33 7.60
C ARG A 18 -13.04 4.26 6.45
N ILE A 19 -13.10 3.11 5.79
CA ILE A 19 -14.08 2.87 4.73
C ILE A 19 -15.31 2.18 5.35
N PRO A 20 -16.52 2.73 5.19
CA PRO A 20 -17.74 2.08 5.66
C PRO A 20 -18.09 0.90 4.75
N THR A 21 -17.61 -0.30 5.10
CA THR A 21 -17.91 -1.61 4.48
C THR A 21 -17.73 -1.72 2.96
N ILE A 22 -16.92 -2.69 2.51
CA ILE A 22 -16.80 -3.00 1.08
C ILE A 22 -18.08 -3.70 0.63
N GLY A 23 -19.06 -2.93 0.18
CA GLY A 23 -20.00 -3.43 -0.82
C GLY A 23 -19.23 -3.73 -2.10
N THR A 24 -19.72 -4.66 -2.91
CA THR A 24 -19.19 -5.09 -4.22
C THR A 24 -19.11 -3.99 -5.30
N GLY A 25 -19.11 -2.71 -4.91
CA GLY A 25 -18.96 -1.54 -5.77
C GLY A 25 -17.68 -0.77 -5.46
N SER A 26 -17.13 -0.14 -6.50
CA SER A 26 -15.93 0.71 -6.43
C SER A 26 -16.07 1.74 -5.30
N SER A 27 -15.23 1.61 -4.26
CA SER A 27 -15.20 2.56 -3.15
C SER A 27 -14.77 3.93 -3.67
N LYS A 28 -15.60 4.95 -3.46
CA LYS A 28 -15.31 6.34 -3.83
C LYS A 28 -14.69 7.05 -2.64
N ALA A 29 -13.63 7.82 -2.87
CA ALA A 29 -13.03 8.64 -1.81
C ALA A 29 -13.99 9.71 -1.29
N ALA A 30 -14.94 10.17 -2.12
CA ALA A 30 -15.96 11.13 -1.68
C ALA A 30 -16.86 10.62 -0.54
N ASP A 31 -17.04 9.30 -0.42
CA ASP A 31 -17.82 8.68 0.66
C ASP A 31 -16.97 8.49 1.94
N TRP A 32 -15.67 8.75 1.85
CA TRP A 32 -14.77 8.70 3.00
C TRP A 32 -14.81 10.07 3.66
N ASN A 33 -14.84 10.12 4.99
CA ASN A 33 -14.78 11.38 5.71
C ASN A 33 -13.36 11.99 5.58
N LEU A 34 -13.06 12.58 4.42
CA LEU A 34 -11.73 13.05 4.04
C LEU A 34 -11.20 14.19 4.92
N ASP A 35 -12.10 14.92 5.57
CA ASP A 35 -11.78 16.00 6.52
C ASP A 35 -11.28 15.47 7.87
N SER A 36 -11.54 14.20 8.20
CA SER A 36 -11.14 13.58 9.46
C SER A 36 -10.44 12.25 9.21
N PRO A 37 -9.13 12.27 8.88
CA PRO A 37 -8.34 11.05 8.77
C PRO A 37 -8.35 10.30 10.09
N ALA A 38 -8.55 8.98 10.03
CA ALA A 38 -8.54 8.11 11.20
C ALA A 38 -7.13 7.93 11.77
N TRP A 39 -6.10 8.02 10.92
CA TRP A 39 -4.70 7.99 11.31
C TRP A 39 -3.84 8.72 10.27
N THR A 40 -2.71 9.26 10.69
CA THR A 40 -1.73 9.91 9.81
C THR A 40 -0.33 9.54 10.24
N GLY A 41 0.55 9.29 9.28
CA GLY A 41 1.93 8.97 9.58
C GLY A 41 2.78 8.77 8.34
N ARG A 42 3.84 7.98 8.48
CA ARG A 42 4.78 7.65 7.41
C ARG A 42 4.38 6.33 6.75
N MET A 43 4.59 6.24 5.45
CA MET A 43 4.47 4.98 4.71
C MET A 43 5.83 4.57 4.15
N ARG A 44 6.16 3.28 4.28
CA ARG A 44 7.30 2.64 3.64
C ARG A 44 6.83 1.50 2.76
N LEU A 45 7.30 1.44 1.53
CA LEU A 45 7.12 0.30 0.63
C LEU A 45 8.43 -0.51 0.63
N VAL A 46 8.35 -1.75 1.08
CA VAL A 46 9.50 -2.67 1.14
C VAL A 46 9.25 -3.88 0.26
N ALA A 47 10.28 -4.32 -0.44
CA ALA A 47 10.32 -5.58 -1.16
C ALA A 47 11.14 -6.58 -0.35
N ILE A 48 10.55 -7.72 -0.02
CA ILE A 48 11.18 -8.81 0.75
C ILE A 48 11.25 -10.02 -0.17
N GLY A 49 12.42 -10.28 -0.74
CA GLY A 49 12.60 -11.31 -1.76
C GLY A 49 11.68 -11.09 -2.97
N ASN A 50 10.65 -11.93 -3.10
CA ASN A 50 9.65 -11.86 -4.17
C ASN A 50 8.29 -11.33 -3.71
N LYS A 51 8.22 -10.68 -2.54
CA LYS A 51 7.00 -10.11 -1.96
C LYS A 51 7.14 -8.61 -1.81
N LEU A 52 6.03 -7.90 -1.97
CA LEU A 52 5.93 -6.48 -1.64
C LEU A 52 5.12 -6.33 -0.35
N GLU A 53 5.58 -5.46 0.54
CA GLU A 53 4.89 -5.12 1.78
C GLU A 53 4.91 -3.61 1.95
N MET A 54 3.74 -3.01 2.12
CA MET A 54 3.62 -1.63 2.57
C MET A 54 3.52 -1.63 4.10
N ARG A 55 4.33 -0.80 4.75
CA ARG A 55 4.33 -0.58 6.20
C ARG A 55 3.86 0.84 6.48
N LEU A 56 2.90 0.97 7.38
CA LEU A 56 2.46 2.25 7.93
C LEU A 56 3.08 2.39 9.31
N GLU A 57 3.73 3.53 9.52
CA GLU A 57 4.52 3.80 10.72
C GLU A 57 4.23 5.19 11.25
N ASP A 58 4.32 5.33 12.55
CA ASP A 58 4.24 6.65 13.18
C ASP A 58 5.44 7.52 12.75
N GLY A 59 5.18 8.79 12.46
CA GLY A 59 6.20 9.72 11.99
C GLY A 59 7.22 10.11 13.05
N GLU A 60 6.85 10.04 14.33
CA GLU A 60 7.65 10.45 15.48
C GLU A 60 8.33 9.26 16.15
N THR A 61 7.57 8.21 16.48
CA THR A 61 8.10 7.04 17.20
C THR A 61 8.69 5.98 16.29
N CYS A 62 8.39 6.03 14.98
CA CYS A 62 8.69 4.97 14.01
C CYS A 62 8.04 3.62 14.38
N ASP A 63 7.01 3.63 15.24
CA ASP A 63 6.26 2.42 15.58
C ASP A 63 5.42 1.97 14.39
N LEU A 64 5.46 0.67 14.11
CA LEU A 64 4.64 0.06 13.08
C LEU A 64 3.17 0.09 13.51
N TYR A 65 2.36 0.84 12.77
CA TYR A 65 0.91 0.88 12.95
C TYR A 65 0.22 -0.31 12.28
N ALA A 66 0.56 -0.57 11.01
CA ALA A 66 -0.03 -1.66 10.25
C ALA A 66 0.86 -2.09 9.08
N LYS A 67 0.70 -3.34 8.65
CA LYS A 67 1.33 -3.87 7.43
C LYS A 67 0.27 -4.11 6.38
N CYS A 68 0.64 -4.03 5.12
CA CYS A 68 -0.19 -4.31 3.96
C CYS A 68 0.63 -5.20 3.03
N PRO A 69 0.51 -6.53 3.15
CA PRO A 69 1.17 -7.45 2.25
C PRO A 69 0.49 -7.42 0.88
N ILE A 70 1.30 -7.20 -0.15
CA ILE A 70 0.93 -7.11 -1.56
C ILE A 70 1.38 -8.41 -2.24
N ASP A 71 0.49 -9.41 -2.20
CA ASP A 71 0.76 -10.75 -2.73
C ASP A 71 0.56 -10.85 -4.25
N ALA A 72 -0.21 -9.94 -4.85
CA ALA A 72 -0.58 -9.94 -6.27
C ALA A 72 -0.80 -8.52 -6.81
N HIS A 73 -0.27 -8.22 -8.00
CA HIS A 73 -0.63 -7.03 -8.77
C HIS A 73 -0.88 -7.36 -10.27
N PRO A 74 -1.96 -6.86 -10.90
CA PRO A 74 -3.12 -6.22 -10.26
C PRO A 74 -3.82 -7.18 -9.30
N GLY A 75 -4.19 -6.70 -8.12
CA GLY A 75 -4.79 -7.50 -7.06
C GLY A 75 -5.51 -6.64 -6.03
N THR A 76 -6.27 -7.27 -5.15
CA THR A 76 -7.14 -6.62 -4.14
C THR A 76 -6.39 -6.03 -2.95
N ALA A 77 -5.05 -6.11 -2.92
CA ALA A 77 -4.25 -5.56 -1.84
C ALA A 77 -4.17 -4.03 -1.88
N VAL A 78 -4.13 -3.45 -3.08
CA VAL A 78 -4.08 -2.00 -3.32
C VAL A 78 -4.92 -1.69 -4.56
N GLU A 79 -6.01 -0.96 -4.38
CA GLU A 79 -6.93 -0.55 -5.45
C GLU A 79 -7.02 0.98 -5.48
N ALA A 80 -6.82 1.58 -6.66
CA ALA A 80 -7.04 3.01 -6.81
C ALA A 80 -8.55 3.33 -6.85
N VAL A 81 -8.97 4.42 -6.21
CA VAL A 81 -10.38 4.83 -6.31
C VAL A 81 -10.66 5.46 -7.67
N ALA A 82 -11.88 5.26 -8.18
CA ALA A 82 -12.24 5.73 -9.53
C ALA A 82 -12.42 7.26 -9.63
N ASP A 83 -12.76 7.91 -8.51
CA ASP A 83 -13.05 9.35 -8.43
C ASP A 83 -11.81 10.21 -8.13
N SER A 84 -10.67 9.59 -7.80
CA SER A 84 -9.47 10.33 -7.41
C SER A 84 -8.18 9.54 -7.63
N SER A 85 -7.17 10.21 -8.17
CA SER A 85 -5.82 9.63 -8.30
C SER A 85 -4.96 9.75 -7.04
N ARG A 86 -5.46 10.37 -5.96
CA ARG A 86 -4.73 10.54 -4.69
C ARG A 86 -5.04 9.49 -3.64
N TYR A 87 -6.15 8.78 -3.81
CA TYR A 87 -6.68 7.89 -2.81
C TYR A 87 -6.68 6.45 -3.33
N PHE A 88 -6.42 5.53 -2.43
CA PHE A 88 -6.31 4.11 -2.71
C PHE A 88 -6.98 3.35 -1.57
N VAL A 89 -7.67 2.26 -1.87
CA VAL A 89 -8.07 1.26 -0.89
C VAL A 89 -6.90 0.33 -0.70
N ILE A 90 -6.45 0.17 0.55
CA ILE A 90 -5.40 -0.78 0.90
C ILE A 90 -5.92 -1.80 1.90
N ARG A 91 -5.41 -3.04 1.79
CA ARG A 91 -5.71 -4.12 2.72
C ARG A 91 -4.63 -4.19 3.80
N LEU A 92 -4.92 -3.63 4.97
CA LEU A 92 -4.09 -3.77 6.14
C LEU A 92 -4.26 -5.17 6.76
N GLN A 93 -3.19 -5.66 7.35
CA GLN A 93 -3.14 -6.85 8.18
C GLN A 93 -2.47 -6.49 9.51
N ASN A 94 -3.09 -6.88 10.62
CA ASN A 94 -2.48 -6.74 11.94
C ASN A 94 -1.61 -7.97 12.29
N ASP A 95 -0.85 -7.89 13.38
CA ASP A 95 -0.02 -9.01 13.85
C ASP A 95 -0.85 -10.25 14.27
N ASN A 96 -2.16 -10.07 14.53
CA ASN A 96 -3.10 -11.16 14.79
C ASN A 96 -3.64 -11.82 13.51
N GLY A 97 -3.18 -11.40 12.33
CA GLY A 97 -3.59 -11.93 11.03
C GLY A 97 -4.96 -11.45 10.54
N GLN A 98 -5.64 -10.58 11.27
CA GLN A 98 -6.90 -9.98 10.85
C GLN A 98 -6.65 -8.99 9.72
N GLN A 99 -7.45 -9.12 8.66
CA GLN A 99 -7.39 -8.24 7.49
C GLN A 99 -8.48 -7.17 7.61
N ALA A 100 -8.10 -5.93 7.36
CA ALA A 100 -9.01 -4.78 7.34
C ALA A 100 -8.72 -3.94 6.10
N PHE A 101 -9.78 -3.44 5.46
CA PHE A 101 -9.64 -2.55 4.33
C PHE A 101 -9.81 -1.11 4.79
N VAL A 102 -8.86 -0.27 4.40
CA VAL A 102 -8.84 1.15 4.76
C VAL A 102 -8.53 1.98 3.54
N GLY A 103 -8.99 3.23 3.55
CA GLY A 103 -8.61 4.21 2.56
C GLY A 103 -7.24 4.75 2.93
N CYS A 104 -6.35 4.88 1.96
CA CYS A 104 -5.06 5.54 2.09
C CYS A 104 -5.02 6.70 1.10
N GLY A 105 -4.69 7.89 1.59
CA GLY A 105 -4.55 9.10 0.81
C GLY A 105 -3.16 9.68 0.92
N PHE A 106 -2.68 10.22 -0.20
CA PHE A 106 -1.45 11.00 -0.24
C PHE A 106 -1.77 12.50 -0.21
N GLN A 107 -0.87 13.29 0.39
CA GLN A 107 -1.02 14.75 0.40
C GLN A 107 -1.03 15.30 -1.02
N GLU A 108 -0.06 14.86 -1.82
CA GLU A 108 0.17 15.33 -3.18
C GLU A 108 -0.16 14.27 -4.24
N ARG A 109 -0.63 14.73 -5.40
CA ARG A 109 -0.86 13.85 -6.56
C ARG A 109 0.44 13.21 -7.07
N GLY A 110 1.57 13.92 -6.94
CA GLY A 110 2.89 13.40 -7.30
C GLY A 110 3.26 12.19 -6.46
N ASP A 111 3.05 12.26 -5.13
CA ASP A 111 3.35 11.14 -4.24
C ASP A 111 2.52 9.88 -4.54
N ALA A 112 1.23 10.08 -4.81
CA ALA A 112 0.33 9.01 -5.23
C ALA A 112 0.77 8.37 -6.56
N PHE A 113 1.24 9.19 -7.50
CA PHE A 113 1.76 8.71 -8.78
C PHE A 113 3.05 7.92 -8.59
N ASP A 114 4.02 8.44 -7.84
CA ASP A 114 5.27 7.76 -7.53
C ASP A 114 5.02 6.40 -6.87
N PHE A 115 4.07 6.34 -5.95
CA PHE A 115 3.68 5.10 -5.28
C PHE A 115 3.15 4.07 -6.27
N ASN A 116 2.21 4.46 -7.14
CA ASN A 116 1.62 3.56 -8.13
C ASN A 116 2.67 3.05 -9.13
N VAL A 117 3.54 3.94 -9.62
CA VAL A 117 4.63 3.58 -10.54
C VAL A 117 5.63 2.65 -9.87
N THR A 118 6.06 2.97 -8.65
CA THR A 118 7.04 2.13 -7.92
C THR A 118 6.49 0.72 -7.70
N LEU A 119 5.21 0.61 -7.35
CA LEU A 119 4.53 -0.67 -7.17
C LEU A 119 4.51 -1.48 -8.48
N GLN A 120 4.11 -0.86 -9.59
CA GLN A 120 4.09 -1.51 -10.91
C GLN A 120 5.47 -1.95 -11.39
N VAL A 121 6.46 -1.06 -11.31
CA VAL A 121 7.83 -1.33 -11.76
C VAL A 121 8.45 -2.46 -10.96
N ASN A 122 8.33 -2.42 -9.62
CA ASN A 122 8.92 -3.46 -8.80
C ASN A 122 8.19 -4.80 -9.00
N TRP A 123 6.87 -4.78 -9.19
CA TRP A 123 6.12 -5.99 -9.50
C TRP A 123 6.54 -6.64 -10.82
N GLU A 124 6.72 -5.85 -11.87
CA GLU A 124 7.19 -6.36 -13.16
C GLU A 124 8.65 -6.87 -13.07
N ASN A 125 9.52 -6.16 -12.34
CA ASN A 125 10.88 -6.61 -12.08
C ASN A 125 10.91 -7.98 -11.39
N MET A 126 10.06 -8.20 -10.37
CA MET A 126 9.95 -9.51 -9.71
C MET A 126 9.49 -10.61 -10.66
N ARG A 127 8.51 -10.33 -11.55
CA ARG A 127 8.07 -11.28 -12.60
C ARG A 127 9.19 -11.65 -13.57
N ILE A 128 10.00 -10.67 -13.99
CA ILE A 128 11.14 -10.90 -14.88
C ILE A 128 12.20 -11.77 -14.20
N VAL A 129 12.55 -11.47 -12.95
CA VAL A 129 13.52 -12.26 -12.18
C VAL A 129 13.03 -13.70 -12.00
N GLN A 130 11.75 -13.91 -11.68
CA GLN A 130 11.18 -15.24 -11.52
C GLN A 130 11.18 -16.04 -12.84
N LYS A 131 10.92 -15.39 -13.99
CA LYS A 131 11.02 -16.02 -15.31
C LYS A 131 12.46 -16.41 -15.66
N ARG A 132 13.43 -15.54 -15.36
CA ARG A 132 14.86 -15.81 -15.60
C ARG A 132 15.37 -16.98 -14.76
N SER A 133 14.94 -17.09 -13.50
CA SER A 133 15.33 -18.19 -12.62
C SER A 133 14.77 -19.56 -13.04
N LYS A 134 13.71 -19.61 -13.86
CA LYS A 134 13.15 -20.87 -14.40
C LYS A 134 13.81 -21.33 -15.72
N LEU A 135 14.68 -20.51 -16.29
CA LEU A 135 15.34 -20.78 -17.58
C LEU A 135 16.78 -21.32 -17.41
N ILE A 136 17.22 -21.50 -16.18
CA ILE A 136 18.47 -22.16 -15.77
C ILE A 136 18.13 -23.43 -14.99
#